data_AF-A0A4R0GBL7-F1
#
_entry.id   AF-A0A4R0GBL7-F1
#
_cell.length_a   1.000
_cell.length_b   1.000
_cell.length_c   1.000
_cell.angle_alpha   90.00
_cell.angle_beta   90.00
_cell.angle_gamma   90.00
#
_symmetry.space_group_name_H-M   'P 1'
#
loop_
_entity.id
_entity.type
_entity.pdbx_description
1 polymer ?
#
loop_
_entity_poly.entity_id
_entity_poly.type
_entity_poly.pdbx_seq_one_letter_code
_entity_poly.pdbx_strand_id
1 'polypeptide(L)'
;MSIGEEPFAVRDDLASRPNFEVTLRGYEKKQVDRFVEQLDGRLAAIAAERDRAVAHARELTSKMQSIQVEMAELRQRPPQLDKATVRDVGPIIGEMLELAEKQGAKMIEDATQLATKLQAEADKTLANARERTVKSLADLEEELAGRRAEHDKKYEELRTTAEAELAETRERADKLRAEGEAAHERAQQEAQRIGEQCRQQVEQARSAAEALTTSARTQIHQEIQAARSKSQQELAQWRTTVEEELAERRATAEEDLAEQRAAAERELAAQRSAAEQRVSSMIADAQQYSAEIRKRADEQAAEVRKHSDEQAAAAEEQLHAVQLEIGEQQDALAQVRQELDTASQQLDETRRDQEATDAELTRIRQQLEETVRELAAESQRLDEVRRGVEAAERHAKETRARVQREAKRVADLAAAAVMAAAAGGGETAEYPMVGARSVERPPGRPGVESPTVLAATPPAGNGAPATNGSAPTMSPGGQNGSEPTDDADGVDGERADQPQAETAAGLPRDPVARAEAALAAGGPRGIDWFAGPPPGQEDEAGSERAPQPTPH
;
A
#
# COMPACT_ATOMS: atom_id res chain seq x y z
N MET A 1 -89.91 90.35 -62.22
CA MET A 1 -88.80 89.86 -61.38
C MET A 1 -88.49 88.45 -61.84
N SER A 2 -87.23 88.13 -62.16
CA SER A 2 -86.84 86.75 -62.45
C SER A 2 -86.43 86.06 -61.16
N ILE A 3 -87.01 84.90 -60.88
CA ILE A 3 -86.56 83.94 -59.88
C ILE A 3 -86.53 82.60 -60.62
N GLY A 4 -85.39 81.91 -60.59
CA GLY A 4 -85.10 80.84 -61.53
C GLY A 4 -85.94 79.59 -61.32
N GLU A 5 -86.89 79.33 -62.22
CA GLU A 5 -87.40 77.98 -62.48
C GLU A 5 -86.39 77.20 -63.32
N GLU A 6 -85.30 76.73 -62.70
CA GLU A 6 -84.73 75.44 -63.11
C GLU A 6 -85.39 74.37 -62.22
N PRO A 7 -86.40 73.62 -62.71
CA PRO A 7 -86.86 72.46 -61.98
C PRO A 7 -85.69 71.48 -61.88
N PHE A 8 -85.56 70.79 -60.74
CA PHE A 8 -84.60 69.69 -60.60
C PHE A 8 -84.95 68.59 -61.60
N ALA A 9 -84.35 68.68 -62.80
CA ALA A 9 -84.49 67.68 -63.84
C ALA A 9 -84.00 66.35 -63.28
N VAL A 10 -84.82 65.32 -63.42
CA VAL A 10 -84.47 63.98 -63.00
C VAL A 10 -83.29 63.53 -63.85
N ARG A 11 -82.09 63.60 -63.28
CA ARG A 11 -80.95 62.82 -63.73
C ARG A 11 -81.28 61.36 -63.46
N ASP A 12 -81.89 60.73 -64.45
CA ASP A 12 -82.12 59.28 -64.48
C ASP A 12 -80.79 58.53 -64.78
N ASP A 13 -79.74 58.95 -64.07
CA ASP A 13 -78.39 58.43 -64.14
C ASP A 13 -78.31 57.17 -63.27
N LEU A 14 -79.05 56.12 -63.68
CA LEU A 14 -78.93 54.76 -63.11
C LEU A 14 -77.49 54.20 -63.20
N ALA A 15 -76.62 54.85 -63.98
CA ALA A 15 -75.17 54.62 -64.05
C ALA A 15 -74.35 55.28 -62.92
N SER A 16 -74.91 56.23 -62.16
CA SER A 16 -74.20 57.01 -61.12
C SER A 16 -74.55 56.57 -59.69
N ARG A 17 -74.54 55.26 -59.41
CA ARG A 17 -74.49 54.79 -58.01
C ARG A 17 -73.19 55.32 -57.37
N PRO A 18 -73.25 56.02 -56.21
CA PRO A 18 -72.06 56.55 -55.56
C PRO A 18 -71.16 55.40 -55.10
N ASN A 19 -70.02 55.23 -55.76
CA ASN A 19 -69.13 54.10 -55.54
C ASN A 19 -68.19 54.40 -54.37
N PHE A 20 -68.61 54.03 -53.15
CA PHE A 20 -67.87 54.30 -51.91
C PHE A 20 -66.50 53.59 -51.89
N GLU A 21 -65.48 54.30 -51.39
CA GLU A 21 -64.13 53.74 -51.24
C GLU A 21 -64.09 52.66 -50.15
N VAL A 22 -63.55 51.48 -50.49
CA VAL A 22 -63.51 50.32 -49.60
C VAL A 22 -62.22 50.31 -48.79
N THR A 23 -62.32 50.62 -47.50
CA THR A 23 -61.21 50.57 -46.54
C THR A 23 -61.24 49.28 -45.71
N LEU A 24 -60.12 48.94 -45.06
CA LEU A 24 -59.94 47.69 -44.30
C LEU A 24 -60.92 47.50 -43.12
N ARG A 25 -61.63 48.56 -42.71
CA ARG A 25 -62.66 48.52 -41.66
C ARG A 25 -63.74 49.58 -41.94
N GLY A 26 -64.80 49.17 -42.64
CA GLY A 26 -65.93 50.03 -43.02
C GLY A 26 -67.30 49.41 -42.72
N TYR A 27 -68.36 50.07 -43.18
CA TYR A 27 -69.74 49.58 -43.04
C TYR A 27 -70.03 48.36 -43.93
N GLU A 28 -70.93 47.47 -43.50
CA GLU A 28 -71.31 46.31 -44.31
C GLU A 28 -72.06 46.75 -45.57
N LYS A 29 -71.49 46.48 -46.74
CA LYS A 29 -72.06 46.87 -48.05
C LYS A 29 -73.52 46.46 -48.21
N LYS A 30 -73.92 45.25 -47.83
CA LYS A 30 -75.31 44.78 -47.93
C LYS A 30 -76.29 45.51 -47.00
N GLN A 31 -75.82 46.25 -46.00
CA GLN A 31 -76.67 47.13 -45.18
C GLN A 31 -76.75 48.52 -45.82
N VAL A 32 -75.63 49.05 -46.30
CA VAL A 32 -75.56 50.35 -47.01
C VAL A 32 -76.42 50.32 -48.27
N ASP A 33 -76.28 49.30 -49.13
CA ASP A 33 -77.04 49.15 -50.37
C ASP A 33 -78.56 49.17 -50.10
N ARG A 34 -79.04 48.41 -49.10
CA ARG A 34 -80.46 48.39 -48.68
C ARG A 34 -80.95 49.71 -48.07
N PHE A 35 -80.07 50.44 -47.37
CA PHE A 35 -80.44 51.73 -46.79
C PHE A 35 -80.52 52.83 -47.85
N VAL A 36 -79.63 52.82 -48.85
CA VAL A 36 -79.72 53.71 -50.03
C VAL A 36 -81.01 53.44 -50.81
N GLU A 37 -81.31 52.17 -51.11
CA GLU A 37 -82.55 51.77 -51.80
C GLU A 37 -83.82 52.20 -51.02
N GLN A 38 -83.79 52.15 -49.69
CA GLN A 38 -84.87 52.67 -48.84
C GLN A 38 -84.97 54.21 -48.86
N LEU A 39 -83.85 54.93 -48.98
CA LEU A 39 -83.86 56.39 -49.13
C LEU A 39 -84.35 56.83 -50.51
N ASP A 40 -83.93 56.17 -51.57
CA ASP A 40 -84.37 56.45 -52.95
C ASP A 40 -85.89 56.25 -53.08
N GLY A 41 -86.43 55.16 -52.51
CA GLY A 41 -87.87 54.93 -52.43
C GLY A 41 -88.64 56.02 -51.65
N ARG A 42 -88.05 56.58 -50.58
CA ARG A 42 -88.63 57.71 -49.83
C ARG A 42 -88.57 59.01 -50.63
N LEU A 43 -87.47 59.28 -51.34
CA LEU A 43 -87.33 60.45 -52.21
C LEU A 43 -88.34 60.42 -53.36
N ALA A 44 -88.56 59.25 -53.98
CA ALA A 44 -89.59 59.06 -55.00
C ALA A 44 -91.01 59.32 -54.47
N ALA A 45 -91.33 58.85 -53.26
CA ALA A 45 -92.62 59.11 -52.62
C ALA A 45 -92.85 60.62 -52.35
N ILE A 46 -91.85 61.30 -51.77
CA ILE A 46 -91.91 62.74 -51.48
C ILE A 46 -92.00 63.57 -52.77
N ALA A 47 -91.31 63.17 -53.84
CA ALA A 47 -91.44 63.82 -55.15
C ALA A 47 -92.85 63.68 -55.72
N ALA A 48 -93.46 62.48 -55.64
CA ALA A 48 -94.84 62.27 -56.07
C ALA A 48 -95.87 63.06 -55.23
N GLU A 49 -95.61 63.26 -53.93
CA GLU A 49 -96.44 64.12 -53.07
C GLU A 49 -96.31 65.60 -53.42
N ARG A 50 -95.08 66.10 -53.63
CA ARG A 50 -94.81 67.44 -54.15
C ARG A 50 -95.58 67.70 -55.44
N ASP A 51 -95.54 66.76 -56.39
CA ASP A 51 -96.12 66.96 -57.71
C ASP A 51 -97.67 66.97 -57.69
N ARG A 52 -98.28 66.17 -56.80
CA ARG A 52 -99.72 66.27 -56.48
C ARG A 52 -100.07 67.63 -55.87
N ALA A 53 -99.27 68.13 -54.92
CA ALA A 53 -99.51 69.43 -54.29
C ALA A 53 -99.40 70.60 -55.28
N VAL A 54 -98.41 70.56 -56.19
CA VAL A 54 -98.25 71.54 -57.27
C VAL A 54 -99.41 71.49 -58.27
N ALA A 55 -99.92 70.31 -58.61
CA ALA A 55 -101.11 70.17 -59.45
C ALA A 55 -102.36 70.79 -58.78
N HIS A 56 -102.60 70.51 -57.50
CA HIS A 56 -103.73 71.07 -56.74
C HIS A 56 -103.65 72.60 -56.61
N ALA A 57 -102.45 73.18 -56.42
CA ALA A 57 -102.26 74.63 -56.40
C ALA A 57 -102.63 75.30 -57.75
N ARG A 58 -102.31 74.64 -58.87
CA ARG A 58 -102.71 75.10 -60.22
C ARG A 58 -104.23 75.03 -60.42
N GLU A 59 -104.90 74.00 -59.92
CA GLU A 59 -106.36 73.85 -59.99
C GLU A 59 -107.11 74.90 -59.15
N LEU A 60 -106.61 75.22 -57.95
CA LEU A 60 -107.16 76.33 -57.15
C LEU A 60 -107.00 77.68 -57.85
N THR A 61 -105.89 77.89 -58.56
CA THR A 61 -105.62 79.13 -59.29
C THR A 61 -106.60 79.34 -60.44
N SER A 62 -106.97 78.29 -61.20
CA SER A 62 -107.95 78.43 -62.29
C SER A 62 -109.38 78.66 -61.78
N LYS A 63 -109.78 78.01 -60.69
CA LYS A 63 -111.08 78.27 -60.01
C LYS A 63 -111.21 79.71 -59.50
N MET A 64 -110.12 80.31 -59.03
CA MET A 64 -110.11 81.72 -58.62
C MET A 64 -110.32 82.67 -59.81
N GLN A 65 -109.85 82.30 -61.01
CA GLN A 65 -110.02 83.11 -62.23
C GLN A 65 -111.47 83.07 -62.77
N SER A 66 -112.17 81.93 -62.73
CA SER A 66 -113.55 81.86 -63.23
C SER A 66 -114.52 82.70 -62.39
N ILE A 67 -114.41 82.64 -61.06
CA ILE A 67 -115.27 83.42 -60.13
C ILE A 67 -115.12 84.94 -60.35
N GLN A 68 -113.93 85.41 -60.77
CA GLN A 68 -113.71 86.82 -61.09
C GLN A 68 -114.45 87.28 -62.36
N VAL A 69 -114.72 86.37 -63.31
CA VAL A 69 -115.50 86.66 -64.53
C VAL A 69 -116.99 86.73 -64.22
N GLU A 70 -117.53 85.76 -63.47
CA GLU A 70 -118.95 85.72 -63.08
C GLU A 70 -119.38 86.98 -62.28
N MET A 71 -118.50 87.48 -61.40
CA MET A 71 -118.68 88.74 -60.66
C MET A 71 -118.72 90.00 -61.53
N ALA A 72 -118.20 89.95 -62.77
CA ALA A 72 -118.25 91.07 -63.71
C ALA A 72 -119.55 91.10 -64.51
N GLU A 73 -120.09 89.93 -64.88
CA GLU A 73 -121.30 89.80 -65.70
C GLU A 73 -122.57 90.26 -64.95
N LEU A 74 -122.72 89.83 -63.69
CA LEU A 74 -123.89 90.13 -62.85
C LEU A 74 -124.13 91.64 -62.59
N ARG A 75 -123.14 92.50 -62.86
CA ARG A 75 -123.20 93.95 -62.61
C ARG A 75 -123.86 94.78 -63.72
N GLN A 76 -124.25 94.19 -64.85
CA GLN A 76 -124.60 94.96 -66.07
C GLN A 76 -126.11 95.13 -66.38
N ARG A 77 -127.07 94.78 -65.49
CA ARG A 77 -128.48 94.56 -65.90
C ARG A 77 -129.57 95.24 -65.03
N PRO A 78 -130.23 96.32 -65.50
CA PRO A 78 -131.38 96.97 -64.83
C PRO A 78 -132.76 96.70 -65.52
N PRO A 79 -133.91 96.84 -64.82
CA PRO A 79 -135.26 96.60 -65.36
C PRO A 79 -136.16 97.86 -65.55
N GLN A 80 -137.28 97.70 -66.29
CA GLN A 80 -138.38 98.67 -66.43
C GLN A 80 -139.75 97.96 -66.53
N LEU A 81 -140.82 98.53 -66.00
CA LEU A 81 -142.23 98.22 -66.31
C LEU A 81 -143.14 99.44 -66.03
N ASP A 82 -144.26 99.55 -66.76
CA ASP A 82 -145.25 100.63 -66.66
C ASP A 82 -146.68 100.10 -66.93
N LYS A 83 -147.74 100.81 -66.51
CA LYS A 83 -149.15 100.37 -66.67
C LYS A 83 -150.13 101.54 -66.86
N ALA A 84 -151.00 101.43 -67.86
CA ALA A 84 -152.09 102.37 -68.15
C ALA A 84 -153.45 101.93 -67.58
N THR A 85 -154.34 102.90 -67.34
CA THR A 85 -155.73 102.70 -66.85
C THR A 85 -156.77 102.95 -67.94
N VAL A 86 -157.87 102.18 -67.91
CA VAL A 86 -159.08 102.40 -68.73
C VAL A 86 -160.28 102.59 -67.80
N ARG A 87 -161.19 103.48 -68.19
CA ARG A 87 -162.38 103.93 -67.45
C ARG A 87 -163.59 103.86 -68.40
N ASP A 88 -164.81 103.74 -67.84
CA ASP A 88 -166.11 103.79 -68.53
C ASP A 88 -166.74 102.49 -69.07
N VAL A 89 -166.81 101.42 -68.24
CA VAL A 89 -167.76 100.29 -68.45
C VAL A 89 -168.54 99.97 -67.15
N GLY A 90 -168.82 101.00 -66.33
CA GLY A 90 -169.21 100.91 -64.90
C GLY A 90 -170.16 99.78 -64.46
N PRO A 91 -171.39 99.64 -65.02
CA PRO A 91 -172.36 98.66 -64.52
C PRO A 91 -172.02 97.21 -64.90
N ILE A 92 -171.58 97.00 -66.15
CA ILE A 92 -171.15 95.68 -66.64
C ILE A 92 -169.81 95.29 -66.00
N ILE A 93 -168.94 96.26 -65.68
CA ILE A 93 -167.79 96.05 -64.77
C ILE A 93 -168.26 95.61 -63.37
N GLY A 94 -169.43 96.01 -62.88
CA GLY A 94 -169.97 95.49 -61.62
C GLY A 94 -170.17 93.99 -61.65
N GLU A 95 -170.99 93.50 -62.60
CA GLU A 95 -171.24 92.05 -62.75
C GLU A 95 -169.98 91.29 -63.21
N MET A 96 -169.15 91.87 -64.09
CA MET A 96 -167.88 91.27 -64.50
C MET A 96 -166.84 91.25 -63.37
N LEU A 97 -166.81 92.22 -62.45
CA LEU A 97 -165.95 92.17 -61.28
C LEU A 97 -166.48 91.18 -60.25
N GLU A 98 -167.79 91.15 -59.96
CA GLU A 98 -168.34 90.10 -59.09
C GLU A 98 -168.07 88.70 -59.66
N LEU A 99 -168.19 88.52 -60.97
CA LEU A 99 -167.95 87.23 -61.63
C LEU A 99 -166.45 86.93 -61.77
N ALA A 100 -165.59 87.93 -61.98
CA ALA A 100 -164.13 87.79 -61.96
C ALA A 100 -163.55 87.66 -60.54
N GLU A 101 -164.26 88.13 -59.51
CA GLU A 101 -163.94 87.92 -58.10
C GLU A 101 -164.37 86.51 -57.67
N LYS A 102 -165.55 86.04 -58.10
CA LYS A 102 -165.96 84.63 -57.92
C LYS A 102 -165.03 83.68 -58.69
N GLN A 103 -164.64 84.02 -59.92
CA GLN A 103 -163.62 83.26 -60.68
C GLN A 103 -162.23 83.40 -60.08
N GLY A 104 -161.83 84.57 -59.58
CA GLY A 104 -160.53 84.83 -58.97
C GLY A 104 -160.37 84.13 -57.63
N ALA A 105 -161.39 84.17 -56.78
CA ALA A 105 -161.48 83.38 -55.56
C ALA A 105 -161.40 81.89 -55.88
N LYS A 106 -162.13 81.41 -56.91
CA LYS A 106 -161.99 80.04 -57.38
C LYS A 106 -160.58 79.72 -57.90
N MET A 107 -159.94 80.61 -58.67
CA MET A 107 -158.57 80.41 -59.15
C MET A 107 -157.56 80.39 -58.00
N ILE A 108 -157.79 81.17 -56.93
CA ILE A 108 -156.99 81.13 -55.70
C ILE A 108 -157.26 79.83 -54.93
N GLU A 109 -158.50 79.36 -54.87
CA GLU A 109 -158.85 78.06 -54.27
C GLU A 109 -158.20 76.89 -55.06
N ASP A 110 -158.40 76.83 -56.38
CA ASP A 110 -157.78 75.84 -57.27
C ASP A 110 -156.24 75.90 -57.17
N ALA A 111 -155.63 77.09 -57.14
CA ALA A 111 -154.18 77.25 -57.01
C ALA A 111 -153.65 76.89 -55.61
N THR A 112 -154.37 77.20 -54.53
CA THR A 112 -153.96 76.78 -53.16
C THR A 112 -154.19 75.29 -52.94
N GLN A 113 -155.24 74.70 -53.53
CA GLN A 113 -155.41 73.25 -53.60
C GLN A 113 -154.28 72.58 -54.41
N LEU A 114 -153.83 73.17 -55.53
CA LEU A 114 -152.70 72.64 -56.30
C LEU A 114 -151.36 72.80 -55.55
N ALA A 115 -151.14 73.95 -54.91
CA ALA A 115 -149.93 74.19 -54.11
C ALA A 115 -149.84 73.23 -52.92
N THR A 116 -150.93 73.01 -52.19
CA THR A 116 -150.97 72.05 -51.07
C THR A 116 -150.84 70.60 -51.52
N LYS A 117 -151.39 70.22 -52.69
CA LYS A 117 -151.15 68.90 -53.32
C LYS A 117 -149.66 68.71 -53.66
N LEU A 118 -149.04 69.69 -54.34
CA LEU A 118 -147.62 69.65 -54.69
C LEU A 118 -146.70 69.67 -53.46
N GLN A 119 -147.05 70.40 -52.39
CA GLN A 119 -146.35 70.37 -51.11
C GLN A 119 -146.46 68.98 -50.46
N ALA A 120 -147.65 68.38 -50.39
CA ALA A 120 -147.84 67.04 -49.86
C ALA A 120 -147.09 65.97 -50.68
N GLU A 121 -146.97 66.13 -52.00
CA GLU A 121 -146.16 65.27 -52.87
C GLU A 121 -144.64 65.48 -52.67
N ALA A 122 -144.20 66.72 -52.48
CA ALA A 122 -142.81 67.06 -52.15
C ALA A 122 -142.43 66.50 -50.76
N ASP A 123 -143.25 66.71 -49.73
CA ASP A 123 -143.01 66.17 -48.39
C ASP A 123 -143.05 64.64 -48.38
N LYS A 124 -143.96 64.02 -49.14
CA LYS A 124 -144.01 62.55 -49.32
C LYS A 124 -142.77 62.02 -50.03
N THR A 125 -142.28 62.69 -51.07
CA THR A 125 -141.06 62.26 -51.78
C THR A 125 -139.80 62.49 -50.94
N LEU A 126 -139.72 63.57 -50.17
CA LEU A 126 -138.66 63.82 -49.19
C LEU A 126 -138.69 62.81 -48.03
N ALA A 127 -139.87 62.45 -47.52
CA ALA A 127 -140.04 61.42 -46.50
C ALA A 127 -139.58 60.05 -47.02
N ASN A 128 -140.05 59.64 -48.22
CA ASN A 128 -139.63 58.41 -48.88
C ASN A 128 -138.11 58.39 -49.16
N ALA A 129 -137.52 59.52 -49.54
CA ALA A 129 -136.08 59.63 -49.77
C ALA A 129 -135.30 59.49 -48.45
N ARG A 130 -135.73 60.17 -47.38
CA ARG A 130 -135.15 60.05 -46.04
C ARG A 130 -135.23 58.62 -45.50
N GLU A 131 -136.40 57.99 -45.60
CA GLU A 131 -136.60 56.59 -45.19
C GLU A 131 -135.68 55.64 -45.96
N ARG A 132 -135.51 55.83 -47.28
CA ARG A 132 -134.55 55.07 -48.09
C ARG A 132 -133.11 55.30 -47.64
N THR A 133 -132.70 56.54 -47.37
CA THR A 133 -131.33 56.82 -46.88
C THR A 133 -131.08 56.19 -45.50
N VAL A 134 -132.04 56.25 -44.58
CA VAL A 134 -131.94 55.62 -43.25
C VAL A 134 -131.84 54.10 -43.37
N LYS A 135 -132.64 53.47 -44.26
CA LYS A 135 -132.52 52.04 -44.56
C LYS A 135 -131.14 51.71 -45.14
N SER A 136 -130.71 52.39 -46.20
CA SER A 136 -129.38 52.11 -46.79
C SER A 136 -128.21 52.35 -45.84
N LEU A 137 -128.35 53.25 -44.86
CA LEU A 137 -127.34 53.43 -43.82
C LEU A 137 -127.37 52.27 -42.81
N ALA A 138 -128.56 51.83 -42.37
CA ALA A 138 -128.69 50.65 -41.52
C ALA A 138 -128.21 49.36 -42.22
N ASP A 139 -128.55 49.16 -43.49
CA ASP A 139 -128.09 48.04 -44.32
C ASP A 139 -126.55 48.02 -44.42
N LEU A 140 -125.92 49.20 -44.62
CA LEU A 140 -124.46 49.35 -44.66
C LEU A 140 -123.80 49.20 -43.28
N GLU A 141 -124.46 49.65 -42.20
CA GLU A 141 -124.00 49.44 -40.83
C GLU A 141 -124.05 47.95 -40.43
N GLU A 142 -125.08 47.22 -40.87
CA GLU A 142 -125.18 45.77 -40.70
C GLU A 142 -124.13 45.03 -41.55
N GLU A 143 -123.91 45.40 -42.82
CA GLU A 143 -122.81 44.86 -43.61
C GLU A 143 -121.43 45.10 -42.97
N LEU A 144 -121.19 46.30 -42.42
CA LEU A 144 -119.91 46.64 -41.77
C LEU A 144 -119.75 45.93 -40.42
N ALA A 145 -120.82 45.76 -39.65
CA ALA A 145 -120.82 44.95 -38.44
C ALA A 145 -120.58 43.46 -38.75
N GLY A 146 -121.22 42.92 -39.78
CA GLY A 146 -121.01 41.56 -40.28
C GLY A 146 -119.58 41.31 -40.72
N ARG A 147 -119.02 42.20 -41.57
CA ARG A 147 -117.61 42.12 -41.99
C ARG A 147 -116.65 42.20 -40.81
N ARG A 148 -116.87 43.09 -39.84
CA ARG A 148 -116.06 43.15 -38.61
C ARG A 148 -116.13 41.83 -37.83
N ALA A 149 -117.33 41.33 -37.53
CA ALA A 149 -117.51 40.07 -36.82
C ALA A 149 -116.92 38.85 -37.58
N GLU A 150 -116.88 38.88 -38.91
CA GLU A 150 -116.14 37.90 -39.71
C GLU A 150 -114.62 38.04 -39.59
N HIS A 151 -114.09 39.27 -39.62
CA HIS A 151 -112.66 39.51 -39.43
C HIS A 151 -112.22 39.11 -38.02
N ASP A 152 -112.97 39.50 -36.98
CA ASP A 152 -112.67 39.17 -35.59
C ASP A 152 -112.65 37.65 -35.36
N LYS A 153 -113.62 36.91 -35.94
CA LYS A 153 -113.60 35.44 -35.94
C LYS A 153 -112.35 34.87 -36.62
N LYS A 154 -112.03 35.34 -37.84
CA LYS A 154 -110.84 34.87 -38.58
C LYS A 154 -109.53 35.20 -37.84
N TYR A 155 -109.47 36.32 -37.11
CA TYR A 155 -108.33 36.68 -36.28
C TYR A 155 -108.20 35.78 -35.05
N GLU A 156 -109.28 35.48 -34.32
CA GLU A 156 -109.23 34.56 -33.18
C GLU A 156 -109.04 33.08 -33.64
N GLU A 157 -109.54 32.68 -34.80
CA GLU A 157 -109.21 31.40 -35.45
C GLU A 157 -107.71 31.30 -35.76
N LEU A 158 -107.15 32.26 -36.51
CA LEU A 158 -105.70 32.29 -36.82
C LEU A 158 -104.82 32.39 -35.57
N ARG A 159 -105.30 33.10 -34.54
CA ARG A 159 -104.61 33.21 -33.26
C ARG A 159 -104.64 31.91 -32.49
N THR A 160 -105.77 31.23 -32.38
CA THR A 160 -105.87 29.94 -31.68
C THR A 160 -105.11 28.84 -32.39
N THR A 161 -105.04 28.83 -33.73
CA THR A 161 -104.12 27.93 -34.46
C THR A 161 -102.66 28.26 -34.18
N ALA A 162 -102.26 29.54 -34.20
CA ALA A 162 -100.88 29.93 -33.90
C ALA A 162 -100.49 29.65 -32.44
N GLU A 163 -101.38 29.87 -31.47
CA GLU A 163 -101.15 29.54 -30.06
C GLU A 163 -101.06 28.01 -29.86
N ALA A 164 -101.83 27.20 -30.61
CA ALA A 164 -101.72 25.74 -30.61
C ALA A 164 -100.43 25.22 -31.27
N GLU A 165 -100.01 25.77 -32.41
CA GLU A 165 -98.74 25.45 -33.06
C GLU A 165 -97.54 25.83 -32.16
N LEU A 166 -97.61 26.97 -31.47
CA LEU A 166 -96.61 27.38 -30.48
C LEU A 166 -96.60 26.48 -29.23
N ALA A 167 -97.74 25.93 -28.81
CA ALA A 167 -97.79 24.93 -27.75
C ALA A 167 -97.18 23.60 -28.20
N GLU A 168 -97.54 23.10 -29.38
CA GLU A 168 -97.06 21.82 -29.92
C GLU A 168 -95.56 21.85 -30.23
N THR A 169 -95.04 22.96 -30.77
CA THR A 169 -93.60 23.14 -31.00
C THR A 169 -92.80 23.26 -29.70
N ARG A 170 -93.35 23.91 -28.66
CA ARG A 170 -92.76 23.89 -27.31
C ARG A 170 -92.74 22.48 -26.72
N GLU A 171 -93.85 21.75 -26.79
CA GLU A 171 -93.89 20.35 -26.34
C GLU A 171 -92.86 19.46 -27.06
N ARG A 172 -92.67 19.63 -28.38
CA ARG A 172 -91.62 18.92 -29.13
C ARG A 172 -90.21 19.32 -28.65
N ALA A 173 -89.95 20.61 -28.47
CA ALA A 173 -88.66 21.09 -27.97
C ALA A 173 -88.36 20.58 -26.55
N ASP A 174 -89.36 20.54 -25.68
CA ASP A 174 -89.24 20.09 -24.30
C ASP A 174 -89.02 18.57 -24.21
N LYS A 175 -89.71 17.79 -25.06
CA LYS A 175 -89.47 16.34 -25.22
C LYS A 175 -88.05 16.07 -25.73
N LEU A 176 -87.60 16.78 -26.77
CA LEU A 176 -86.24 16.64 -27.30
C LEU A 176 -85.15 17.04 -26.29
N ARG A 177 -85.40 18.05 -25.45
CA ARG A 177 -84.49 18.41 -24.33
C ARG A 177 -84.44 17.30 -23.29
N ALA A 178 -85.59 16.81 -22.82
CA ALA A 178 -85.64 15.72 -21.84
C ALA A 178 -85.03 14.41 -22.37
N GLU A 179 -85.22 14.09 -23.66
CA GLU A 179 -84.59 12.94 -24.32
C GLU A 179 -83.07 13.12 -24.44
N GLY A 180 -82.60 14.32 -24.79
CA GLY A 180 -81.17 14.67 -24.85
C GLY A 180 -80.49 14.65 -23.48
N GLU A 181 -81.14 15.20 -22.45
CA GLU A 181 -80.70 15.15 -21.05
C GLU A 181 -80.62 13.70 -20.56
N ALA A 182 -81.66 12.89 -20.76
CA ALA A 182 -81.66 11.48 -20.39
C ALA A 182 -80.66 10.62 -21.19
N ALA A 183 -80.38 10.96 -22.45
CA ALA A 183 -79.32 10.32 -23.23
C ALA A 183 -77.93 10.70 -22.72
N HIS A 184 -77.74 11.97 -22.33
CA HIS A 184 -76.48 12.45 -21.75
C HIS A 184 -76.20 11.82 -20.38
N GLU A 185 -77.20 11.71 -19.50
CA GLU A 185 -77.07 11.01 -18.22
C GLU A 185 -76.69 9.54 -18.39
N ARG A 186 -77.31 8.82 -19.34
CA ARG A 186 -76.93 7.43 -19.67
C ARG A 186 -75.49 7.34 -20.15
N ALA A 187 -75.08 8.22 -21.08
CA ALA A 187 -73.71 8.26 -21.57
C ALA A 187 -72.69 8.57 -20.45
N GLN A 188 -73.03 9.45 -19.50
CA GLN A 188 -72.21 9.68 -18.30
C GLN A 188 -72.13 8.45 -17.41
N GLN A 189 -73.26 7.78 -17.13
CA GLN A 189 -73.30 6.58 -16.28
C GLN A 189 -72.54 5.41 -16.92
N GLU A 190 -72.63 5.23 -18.24
CA GLU A 190 -71.87 4.24 -18.99
C GLU A 190 -70.37 4.58 -19.00
N ALA A 191 -69.99 5.85 -19.22
CA ALA A 191 -68.59 6.28 -19.14
C ALA A 191 -68.00 6.10 -17.73
N GLN A 192 -68.77 6.39 -16.67
CA GLN A 192 -68.38 6.13 -15.28
C GLN A 192 -68.22 4.63 -15.01
N ARG A 193 -69.17 3.81 -15.47
CA ARG A 193 -69.13 2.34 -15.34
C ARG A 193 -67.92 1.73 -16.05
N ILE A 194 -67.65 2.15 -17.28
CA ILE A 194 -66.49 1.71 -18.06
C ILE A 194 -65.21 2.18 -17.39
N GLY A 195 -65.13 3.44 -16.95
CA GLY A 195 -63.97 3.98 -16.24
C GLY A 195 -63.66 3.22 -14.94
N GLU A 196 -64.68 2.85 -14.16
CA GLU A 196 -64.52 2.03 -12.96
C GLU A 196 -64.16 0.58 -13.27
N GLN A 197 -64.74 -0.03 -14.30
CA GLN A 197 -64.36 -1.37 -14.77
C GLN A 197 -62.89 -1.40 -15.26
N CYS A 198 -62.44 -0.40 -16.01
CA CYS A 198 -61.05 -0.27 -16.43
C CYS A 198 -60.12 -0.03 -15.23
N ARG A 199 -60.52 0.79 -14.24
CA ARG A 199 -59.78 0.97 -12.99
C ARG A 199 -59.60 -0.35 -12.24
N GLN A 200 -60.67 -1.12 -12.08
CA GLN A 200 -60.64 -2.43 -11.42
C GLN A 200 -59.78 -3.44 -12.18
N GLN A 201 -59.85 -3.49 -13.51
CA GLN A 201 -58.99 -4.35 -14.33
C GLN A 201 -57.50 -3.97 -14.23
N VAL A 202 -57.17 -2.67 -14.24
CA VAL A 202 -55.79 -2.19 -14.04
C VAL A 202 -55.27 -2.57 -12.65
N GLU A 203 -56.10 -2.45 -11.61
CA GLU A 203 -55.68 -2.78 -10.24
C GLU A 203 -55.55 -4.29 -10.00
N GLN A 204 -56.41 -5.10 -10.62
CA GLN A 204 -56.26 -6.57 -10.67
C GLN A 204 -55.00 -6.98 -11.43
N ALA A 205 -54.69 -6.34 -12.56
CA ALA A 205 -53.47 -6.61 -13.33
C ALA A 205 -52.20 -6.20 -12.56
N ARG A 206 -52.24 -5.07 -11.83
CA ARG A 206 -51.15 -4.62 -10.94
C ARG A 206 -50.92 -5.58 -9.79
N SER A 207 -51.95 -5.88 -9.00
CA SER A 207 -51.82 -6.80 -7.85
C SER A 207 -51.42 -8.22 -8.29
N ALA A 208 -51.86 -8.70 -9.45
CA ALA A 208 -51.35 -9.94 -10.04
C ALA A 208 -49.87 -9.86 -10.43
N ALA A 209 -49.41 -8.77 -11.05
CA ALA A 209 -48.01 -8.56 -11.40
C ALA A 209 -47.11 -8.39 -10.15
N GLU A 210 -47.59 -7.71 -9.11
CA GLU A 210 -46.91 -7.57 -7.82
C GLU A 210 -46.83 -8.91 -7.07
N ALA A 211 -47.88 -9.72 -7.11
CA ALA A 211 -47.86 -11.09 -6.58
C ALA A 211 -46.86 -11.97 -7.32
N LEU A 212 -46.85 -11.95 -8.66
CA LEU A 212 -45.93 -12.74 -9.48
C LEU A 212 -44.47 -12.30 -9.33
N THR A 213 -44.19 -11.00 -9.29
CA THR A 213 -42.83 -10.48 -9.06
C THR A 213 -42.36 -10.74 -7.62
N THR A 214 -43.25 -10.73 -6.64
CA THR A 214 -42.95 -11.13 -5.26
C THR A 214 -42.68 -12.63 -5.17
N SER A 215 -43.51 -13.49 -5.78
CA SER A 215 -43.28 -14.94 -5.76
C SER A 215 -41.97 -15.30 -6.46
N ALA A 216 -41.71 -14.73 -7.64
CA ALA A 216 -40.44 -14.93 -8.35
C ALA A 216 -39.22 -14.47 -7.53
N ARG A 217 -39.30 -13.32 -6.85
CA ARG A 217 -38.24 -12.87 -5.91
C ARG A 217 -38.03 -13.86 -4.77
N THR A 218 -39.09 -14.41 -4.18
CA THR A 218 -38.96 -15.41 -3.10
C THR A 218 -38.40 -16.75 -3.60
N GLN A 219 -38.79 -17.19 -4.80
CA GLN A 219 -38.27 -18.41 -5.44
C GLN A 219 -36.78 -18.26 -5.75
N ILE A 220 -36.37 -17.18 -6.42
CA ILE A 220 -34.96 -16.88 -6.70
C ILE A 220 -34.15 -16.78 -5.40
N HIS A 221 -34.70 -16.20 -4.33
CA HIS A 221 -34.02 -16.18 -3.03
C HIS A 221 -33.86 -17.59 -2.45
N GLN A 222 -34.91 -18.43 -2.48
CA GLN A 222 -34.84 -19.82 -2.01
C GLN A 222 -33.84 -20.65 -2.81
N GLU A 223 -33.81 -20.51 -4.13
CA GLU A 223 -32.84 -21.16 -5.03
C GLU A 223 -31.40 -20.73 -4.74
N ILE A 224 -31.16 -19.42 -4.54
CA ILE A 224 -29.84 -18.89 -4.17
C ILE A 224 -29.38 -19.43 -2.81
N GLN A 225 -30.26 -19.50 -1.81
CA GLN A 225 -29.90 -20.04 -0.49
C GLN A 225 -29.67 -21.57 -0.56
N ALA A 226 -30.47 -22.30 -1.34
CA ALA A 226 -30.27 -23.74 -1.56
C ALA A 226 -28.99 -24.07 -2.35
N ALA A 227 -28.63 -23.23 -3.33
CA ALA A 227 -27.35 -23.33 -4.05
C ALA A 227 -26.16 -23.03 -3.12
N ARG A 228 -26.29 -22.00 -2.26
CA ARG A 228 -25.28 -21.69 -1.22
C ARG A 228 -25.12 -22.81 -0.22
N SER A 229 -26.20 -23.39 0.31
CA SER A 229 -26.10 -24.49 1.27
C SER A 229 -25.51 -25.75 0.65
N LYS A 230 -25.82 -26.06 -0.63
CA LYS A 230 -25.16 -27.15 -1.37
C LYS A 230 -23.67 -26.88 -1.56
N SER A 231 -23.29 -25.71 -2.05
CA SER A 231 -21.88 -25.34 -2.21
C SER A 231 -21.12 -25.33 -0.87
N GLN A 232 -21.75 -24.96 0.24
CA GLN A 232 -21.17 -25.08 1.59
C GLN A 232 -21.02 -26.52 2.04
N GLN A 233 -21.97 -27.42 1.72
CA GLN A 233 -21.88 -28.85 2.00
C GLN A 233 -20.78 -29.51 1.16
N GLU A 234 -20.69 -29.19 -0.13
CA GLU A 234 -19.63 -29.63 -1.04
C GLU A 234 -18.25 -29.14 -0.55
N LEU A 235 -18.11 -27.86 -0.17
CA LEU A 235 -16.87 -27.33 0.40
C LEU A 235 -16.51 -27.94 1.76
N ALA A 236 -17.50 -28.35 2.56
CA ALA A 236 -17.25 -29.08 3.81
C ALA A 236 -16.76 -30.52 3.52
N GLN A 237 -17.38 -31.22 2.55
CA GLN A 237 -16.97 -32.55 2.11
C GLN A 237 -15.56 -32.53 1.50
N TRP A 238 -15.26 -31.57 0.62
CA TRP A 238 -13.91 -31.38 0.09
C TRP A 238 -12.87 -31.11 1.19
N ARG A 239 -13.24 -30.37 2.25
CA ARG A 239 -12.35 -30.18 3.41
C ARG A 239 -12.14 -31.47 4.19
N THR A 240 -13.18 -32.20 4.54
CA THR A 240 -13.02 -33.47 5.29
C THR A 240 -12.22 -34.49 4.48
N THR A 241 -12.46 -34.64 3.18
CA THR A 241 -11.69 -35.56 2.33
C THR A 241 -10.23 -35.12 2.17
N VAL A 242 -9.94 -33.81 2.06
CA VAL A 242 -8.55 -33.33 2.05
C VAL A 242 -7.87 -33.47 3.43
N GLU A 243 -8.61 -33.31 4.53
CA GLU A 243 -8.11 -33.55 5.88
C GLU A 243 -7.84 -35.05 6.13
N GLU A 244 -8.69 -35.95 5.60
CA GLU A 244 -8.50 -37.40 5.58
C GLU A 244 -7.28 -37.80 4.74
N GLU A 245 -7.17 -37.34 3.50
CA GLU A 245 -5.98 -37.59 2.65
C GLU A 245 -4.69 -37.05 3.28
N LEU A 246 -4.74 -35.89 3.95
CA LEU A 246 -3.57 -35.34 4.65
C LEU A 246 -3.26 -36.10 5.95
N ALA A 247 -4.25 -36.69 6.62
CA ALA A 247 -4.02 -37.56 7.77
C ALA A 247 -3.42 -38.92 7.33
N GLU A 248 -3.93 -39.52 6.25
CA GLU A 248 -3.39 -40.76 5.67
C GLU A 248 -1.94 -40.57 5.21
N ARG A 249 -1.65 -39.53 4.41
CA ARG A 249 -0.28 -39.23 3.94
C ARG A 249 0.69 -38.87 5.08
N ARG A 250 0.19 -38.40 6.23
CA ARG A 250 0.99 -38.20 7.45
C ARG A 250 1.25 -39.51 8.16
N ALA A 251 0.23 -40.36 8.32
CA ALA A 251 0.37 -41.68 8.92
C ALA A 251 1.40 -42.53 8.15
N THR A 252 1.29 -42.61 6.81
CA THR A 252 2.27 -43.36 6.00
C THR A 252 3.69 -42.78 6.12
N ALA A 253 3.84 -41.46 6.18
CA ALA A 253 5.15 -40.82 6.36
C ALA A 253 5.72 -41.01 7.78
N GLU A 254 4.88 -41.09 8.81
CA GLU A 254 5.27 -41.41 10.17
C GLU A 254 5.64 -42.90 10.32
N GLU A 255 4.95 -43.79 9.61
CA GLU A 255 5.30 -45.21 9.47
C GLU A 255 6.63 -45.40 8.72
N ASP A 256 6.82 -44.78 7.55
CA ASP A 256 8.09 -44.76 6.80
C ASP A 256 9.26 -44.29 7.68
N LEU A 257 9.07 -43.21 8.45
CA LEU A 257 10.09 -42.69 9.36
C LEU A 257 10.31 -43.60 10.57
N ALA A 258 9.30 -44.32 11.06
CA ALA A 258 9.44 -45.32 12.10
C ALA A 258 10.20 -46.56 11.60
N GLU A 259 9.92 -47.04 10.38
CA GLU A 259 10.65 -48.13 9.76
C GLU A 259 12.11 -47.76 9.49
N GLN A 260 12.38 -46.56 8.96
CA GLN A 260 13.75 -46.06 8.75
C GLN A 260 14.53 -45.92 10.06
N ARG A 261 13.90 -45.41 11.14
CA ARG A 261 14.50 -45.38 12.48
C ARG A 261 14.78 -46.79 13.00
N ALA A 262 13.81 -47.70 12.90
CA ALA A 262 14.00 -49.09 13.34
C ALA A 262 15.06 -49.84 12.50
N ALA A 263 15.21 -49.51 11.21
CA ALA A 263 16.30 -50.02 10.38
C ALA A 263 17.66 -49.48 10.86
N ALA A 264 17.80 -48.17 11.03
CA ALA A 264 19.01 -47.53 11.53
C ALA A 264 19.39 -48.03 12.95
N GLU A 265 18.41 -48.25 13.83
CA GLU A 265 18.63 -48.83 15.16
C GLU A 265 19.13 -50.28 15.09
N ARG A 266 18.56 -51.11 14.20
CA ARG A 266 19.05 -52.48 13.95
C ARG A 266 20.46 -52.48 13.37
N GLU A 267 20.76 -51.57 12.44
CA GLU A 267 22.12 -51.42 11.89
C GLU A 267 23.12 -50.95 12.96
N LEU A 268 22.77 -49.95 13.77
CA LEU A 268 23.60 -49.49 14.89
C LEU A 268 23.79 -50.57 15.95
N ALA A 269 22.76 -51.39 16.24
CA ALA A 269 22.88 -52.53 17.13
C ALA A 269 23.79 -53.62 16.55
N ALA A 270 23.66 -53.93 15.25
CA ALA A 270 24.54 -54.87 14.56
C ALA A 270 25.99 -54.37 14.53
N GLN A 271 26.21 -53.10 14.19
CA GLN A 271 27.53 -52.46 14.22
C GLN A 271 28.15 -52.46 15.62
N ARG A 272 27.36 -52.18 16.67
CA ARG A 272 27.78 -52.30 18.08
C ARG A 272 28.17 -53.74 18.42
N SER A 273 27.32 -54.73 18.17
CA SER A 273 27.67 -56.14 18.43
C SER A 273 28.90 -56.60 17.65
N ALA A 274 29.09 -56.15 16.41
CA ALA A 274 30.26 -56.47 15.62
C ALA A 274 31.51 -55.73 16.10
N ALA A 275 31.38 -54.56 16.71
CA ALA A 275 32.47 -53.83 17.36
C ALA A 275 32.84 -54.47 18.72
N GLU A 276 31.84 -54.83 19.53
CA GLU A 276 32.00 -55.58 20.78
C GLU A 276 32.66 -56.94 20.53
N GLN A 277 32.25 -57.67 19.49
CA GLN A 277 32.92 -58.89 19.05
C GLN A 277 34.38 -58.65 18.68
N ARG A 278 34.69 -57.63 17.86
CA ARG A 278 36.09 -57.27 17.49
C ARG A 278 36.93 -56.81 18.68
N VAL A 279 36.33 -56.11 19.65
CA VAL A 279 37.00 -55.75 20.91
C VAL A 279 37.22 -57.00 21.77
N SER A 280 36.26 -57.92 21.84
CA SER A 280 36.40 -59.17 22.60
C SER A 280 37.45 -60.10 21.99
N SER A 281 37.56 -60.19 20.66
CA SER A 281 38.62 -60.95 19.98
C SER A 281 39.96 -60.27 20.21
N MET A 282 40.07 -58.96 20.00
CA MET A 282 41.32 -58.21 20.26
C MET A 282 41.77 -58.30 21.73
N ILE A 283 40.84 -58.36 22.69
CA ILE A 283 41.14 -58.63 24.11
C ILE A 283 41.61 -60.09 24.30
N ALA A 284 40.97 -61.08 23.66
CA ALA A 284 41.40 -62.47 23.73
C ALA A 284 42.79 -62.68 23.08
N ASP A 285 43.04 -62.07 21.94
CA ASP A 285 44.32 -62.06 21.22
C ASP A 285 45.41 -61.37 22.06
N ALA A 286 45.10 -60.21 22.67
CA ALA A 286 46.01 -59.53 23.59
C ALA A 286 46.26 -60.33 24.88
N GLN A 287 45.25 -61.06 25.40
CA GLN A 287 45.42 -61.97 26.53
C GLN A 287 46.31 -63.15 26.15
N GLN A 288 46.09 -63.80 25.01
CA GLN A 288 46.95 -64.87 24.48
C GLN A 288 48.38 -64.37 24.27
N TYR A 289 48.57 -63.22 23.63
CA TYR A 289 49.88 -62.60 23.43
C TYR A 289 50.56 -62.24 24.76
N SER A 290 49.82 -61.74 25.76
CA SER A 290 50.35 -61.49 27.10
C SER A 290 50.71 -62.78 27.84
N ALA A 291 49.99 -63.88 27.60
CA ALA A 291 50.29 -65.20 28.15
C ALA A 291 51.49 -65.84 27.45
N GLU A 292 51.67 -65.63 26.14
CA GLU A 292 52.92 -65.98 25.45
C GLU A 292 54.11 -65.17 25.94
N ILE A 293 53.96 -63.85 26.16
CA ILE A 293 55.03 -63.02 26.71
C ILE A 293 55.38 -63.47 28.13
N ARG A 294 54.37 -63.74 28.99
CA ARG A 294 54.62 -64.31 30.32
C ARG A 294 55.33 -65.65 30.22
N LYS A 295 54.85 -66.58 29.38
CA LYS A 295 55.50 -67.87 29.17
C LYS A 295 56.95 -67.72 28.71
N ARG A 296 57.23 -66.87 27.72
CA ARG A 296 58.62 -66.58 27.26
C ARG A 296 59.46 -65.93 28.36
N ALA A 297 58.89 -65.06 29.19
CA ALA A 297 59.57 -64.43 30.32
C ALA A 297 59.81 -65.40 31.49
N ASP A 298 58.89 -66.34 31.74
CA ASP A 298 59.03 -67.42 32.73
C ASP A 298 60.06 -68.45 32.26
N GLU A 299 60.08 -68.77 30.96
CA GLU A 299 61.12 -69.59 30.31
C GLU A 299 62.50 -68.91 30.43
N GLN A 300 62.61 -67.64 30.06
CA GLN A 300 63.84 -66.86 30.22
C GLN A 300 64.25 -66.68 31.69
N ALA A 301 63.31 -66.51 32.61
CA ALA A 301 63.59 -66.45 34.05
C ALA A 301 64.05 -67.80 34.60
N ALA A 302 63.58 -68.91 34.05
CA ALA A 302 64.07 -70.25 34.39
C ALA A 302 65.47 -70.52 33.80
N GLU A 303 65.78 -70.01 32.60
CA GLU A 303 67.13 -70.05 32.02
C GLU A 303 68.12 -69.19 32.83
N VAL A 304 67.75 -67.94 33.15
CA VAL A 304 68.56 -67.05 33.99
C VAL A 304 68.76 -67.62 35.39
N ARG A 305 67.74 -68.25 35.99
CA ARG A 305 67.89 -68.93 37.30
C ARG A 305 68.86 -70.10 37.22
N LYS A 306 68.72 -71.01 36.24
CA LYS A 306 69.69 -72.10 36.05
C LYS A 306 71.12 -71.55 35.93
N HIS A 307 71.30 -70.48 35.15
CA HIS A 307 72.62 -69.91 34.97
C HIS A 307 73.14 -69.16 36.21
N SER A 308 72.28 -68.56 37.04
CA SER A 308 72.69 -68.02 38.34
C SER A 308 72.99 -69.11 39.36
N ASP A 309 72.28 -70.24 39.32
CA ASP A 309 72.50 -71.38 40.21
C ASP A 309 73.82 -72.11 39.85
N GLU A 310 74.11 -72.24 38.55
CA GLU A 310 75.42 -72.68 38.02
C GLU A 310 76.56 -71.75 38.46
N GLN A 311 76.36 -70.43 38.37
CA GLN A 311 77.35 -69.44 38.81
C GLN A 311 77.52 -69.42 40.35
N ALA A 312 76.46 -69.68 41.12
CA ALA A 312 76.52 -69.80 42.57
C ALA A 312 77.34 -71.02 43.00
N ALA A 313 77.12 -72.19 42.38
CA ALA A 313 77.91 -73.39 42.63
C ALA A 313 79.41 -73.15 42.32
N ALA A 314 79.73 -72.50 41.20
CA ALA A 314 81.10 -72.14 40.85
C ALA A 314 81.74 -71.13 41.84
N ALA A 315 80.94 -70.24 42.43
CA ALA A 315 81.40 -69.33 43.48
C ALA A 315 81.66 -70.04 44.82
N GLU A 316 80.85 -71.04 45.19
CA GLU A 316 81.07 -71.88 46.38
C GLU A 316 82.35 -72.73 46.25
N GLU A 317 82.62 -73.31 45.07
CA GLU A 317 83.88 -74.00 44.79
C GLU A 317 85.10 -73.06 44.92
N GLN A 318 85.01 -71.83 44.42
CA GLN A 318 86.07 -70.83 44.54
C GLN A 318 86.29 -70.38 46.00
N LEU A 319 85.22 -70.21 46.79
CA LEU A 319 85.32 -69.89 48.21
C LEU A 319 85.99 -71.01 49.01
N HIS A 320 85.73 -72.28 48.69
CA HIS A 320 86.40 -73.41 49.34
C HIS A 320 87.91 -73.46 48.99
N ALA A 321 88.31 -73.11 47.77
CA ALA A 321 89.72 -73.01 47.40
C ALA A 321 90.45 -71.91 48.19
N VAL A 322 89.86 -70.70 48.26
CA VAL A 322 90.44 -69.55 48.98
C VAL A 322 90.53 -69.81 50.49
N GLN A 323 89.62 -70.58 51.09
CA GLN A 323 89.70 -70.95 52.50
C GLN A 323 90.90 -71.87 52.83
N LEU A 324 91.34 -72.71 51.89
CA LEU A 324 92.56 -73.53 52.05
C LEU A 324 93.82 -72.66 52.00
N GLU A 325 93.94 -71.78 51.00
CA GLU A 325 95.09 -70.86 50.87
C GLU A 325 95.24 -69.93 52.09
N ILE A 326 94.12 -69.45 52.65
CA ILE A 326 94.13 -68.62 53.86
C ILE A 326 94.66 -69.39 55.09
N GLY A 327 94.48 -70.70 55.16
CA GLY A 327 95.07 -71.54 56.22
C GLY A 327 96.59 -71.58 56.13
N GLU A 328 97.13 -71.93 54.97
CA GLU A 328 98.58 -72.02 54.74
C GLU A 328 99.30 -70.67 54.95
N GLN A 329 98.65 -69.57 54.57
CA GLN A 329 99.14 -68.20 54.81
C GLN A 329 99.22 -67.84 56.31
N GLN A 330 98.34 -68.39 57.15
CA GLN A 330 98.31 -68.09 58.60
C GLN A 330 99.42 -68.80 59.38
N ASP A 331 99.71 -70.07 59.07
CA ASP A 331 100.79 -70.81 59.73
C ASP A 331 102.17 -70.24 59.38
N ALA A 332 102.38 -69.81 58.13
CA ALA A 332 103.61 -69.12 57.72
C ALA A 332 103.81 -67.77 58.47
N LEU A 333 102.73 -67.02 58.68
CA LEU A 333 102.77 -65.75 59.44
C LEU A 333 103.03 -65.94 60.95
N ALA A 334 102.70 -67.10 61.51
CA ALA A 334 103.01 -67.42 62.90
C ALA A 334 104.52 -67.63 63.11
N GLN A 335 105.17 -68.39 62.21
CA GLN A 335 106.60 -68.69 62.30
C GLN A 335 107.46 -67.42 62.18
N VAL A 336 107.20 -66.59 61.17
CA VAL A 336 107.96 -65.33 60.93
C VAL A 336 107.85 -64.34 62.10
N ARG A 337 106.72 -64.33 62.83
CA ARG A 337 106.57 -63.47 64.03
C ARG A 337 107.42 -63.96 65.20
N GLN A 338 107.49 -65.26 65.43
CA GLN A 338 108.29 -65.84 66.51
C GLN A 338 109.80 -65.60 66.33
N GLU A 339 110.28 -65.57 65.08
CA GLU A 339 111.67 -65.18 64.75
C GLU A 339 111.91 -63.68 64.95
N LEU A 340 110.92 -62.82 64.67
CA LEU A 340 111.03 -61.37 64.84
C LEU A 340 111.06 -60.95 66.32
N ASP A 341 110.22 -61.57 67.16
CA ASP A 341 110.13 -61.28 68.60
C ASP A 341 111.38 -61.74 69.37
N THR A 342 112.06 -62.79 68.90
CA THR A 342 113.32 -63.27 69.50
C THR A 342 114.53 -62.45 69.06
N ALA A 343 114.59 -62.02 67.79
CA ALA A 343 115.66 -61.15 67.29
C ALA A 343 115.61 -59.72 67.85
N SER A 344 114.40 -59.18 68.07
CA SER A 344 114.22 -57.82 68.62
C SER A 344 114.64 -57.69 70.09
N GLN A 345 114.35 -58.69 70.92
CA GLN A 345 114.78 -58.69 72.34
C GLN A 345 116.31 -58.64 72.49
N GLN A 346 117.05 -59.39 71.66
CA GLN A 346 118.52 -59.41 71.68
C GLN A 346 119.16 -58.07 71.24
N LEU A 347 118.49 -57.32 70.36
CA LEU A 347 118.94 -55.98 69.95
C LEU A 347 118.70 -54.92 71.03
N ASP A 348 117.71 -55.11 71.88
CA ASP A 348 117.33 -54.15 72.92
C ASP A 348 118.11 -54.34 74.23
N GLU A 349 118.60 -55.55 74.53
CA GLU A 349 119.60 -55.78 75.59
C GLU A 349 120.97 -55.20 75.19
N THR A 350 121.47 -55.57 74.01
CA THR A 350 122.81 -55.13 73.54
C THR A 350 122.96 -53.61 73.37
N ARG A 351 121.88 -52.88 73.10
CA ARG A 351 121.88 -51.40 73.09
C ARG A 351 122.01 -50.78 74.49
N ARG A 352 121.33 -51.33 75.49
CA ARG A 352 121.35 -50.78 76.87
C ARG A 352 122.74 -50.94 77.50
N ASP A 353 123.42 -52.05 77.22
CA ASP A 353 124.81 -52.25 77.64
C ASP A 353 125.77 -51.27 76.95
N GLN A 354 125.58 -50.99 75.65
CA GLN A 354 126.40 -50.02 74.92
C GLN A 354 126.25 -48.60 75.48
N GLU A 355 125.03 -48.12 75.67
CA GLU A 355 124.76 -46.79 76.24
C GLU A 355 125.36 -46.63 77.66
N ALA A 356 125.37 -47.69 78.47
CA ALA A 356 126.06 -47.71 79.76
C ALA A 356 127.59 -47.58 79.61
N THR A 357 128.21 -48.31 78.67
CA THR A 357 129.67 -48.24 78.45
C THR A 357 130.13 -46.89 77.88
N ASP A 358 129.34 -46.23 77.04
CA ASP A 358 129.68 -44.90 76.51
C ASP A 358 129.56 -43.80 77.58
N ALA A 359 128.64 -43.95 78.55
CA ALA A 359 128.57 -43.06 79.72
C ALA A 359 129.81 -43.18 80.62
N GLU A 360 130.39 -44.38 80.78
CA GLU A 360 131.66 -44.55 81.50
C GLU A 360 132.87 -44.07 80.69
N LEU A 361 132.92 -44.34 79.39
CA LEU A 361 133.98 -43.87 78.49
C LEU A 361 134.05 -42.33 78.40
N THR A 362 132.91 -41.65 78.36
CA THR A 362 132.87 -40.17 78.36
C THR A 362 133.33 -39.59 79.70
N ARG A 363 132.97 -40.22 80.83
CA ARG A 363 133.47 -39.85 82.16
C ARG A 363 134.99 -40.03 82.30
N ILE A 364 135.53 -41.15 81.81
CA ILE A 364 136.97 -41.41 81.78
C ILE A 364 137.69 -40.40 80.87
N ARG A 365 137.12 -40.07 79.70
CA ARG A 365 137.68 -39.05 78.80
C ARG A 365 137.75 -37.65 79.44
N GLN A 366 136.74 -37.23 80.19
CA GLN A 366 136.78 -35.96 80.92
C GLN A 366 137.87 -35.92 82.00
N GLN A 367 138.05 -37.02 82.75
CA GLN A 367 139.15 -37.14 83.71
C GLN A 367 140.52 -37.14 83.00
N LEU A 368 140.65 -37.82 81.86
CA LEU A 368 141.87 -37.82 81.07
C LEU A 368 142.20 -36.41 80.55
N GLU A 369 141.21 -35.66 80.07
CA GLU A 369 141.38 -34.27 79.64
C GLU A 369 141.78 -33.30 80.76
N GLU A 370 141.38 -33.55 82.01
CA GLU A 370 141.92 -32.82 83.16
C GLU A 370 143.43 -33.09 83.29
N THR A 371 143.86 -34.38 83.25
CA THR A 371 145.28 -34.75 83.32
C THR A 371 146.12 -34.25 82.13
N VAL A 372 145.53 -34.10 80.93
CA VAL A 372 146.18 -33.46 79.77
C VAL A 372 146.65 -32.05 80.12
N ARG A 373 145.88 -31.30 80.90
CA ARG A 373 146.15 -29.88 81.19
C ARG A 373 147.20 -29.70 82.28
N GLU A 374 147.33 -30.67 83.19
CA GLU A 374 148.41 -30.73 84.18
C GLU A 374 149.71 -31.27 83.56
N LEU A 375 149.64 -32.38 82.81
CA LEU A 375 150.81 -32.95 82.13
C LEU A 375 151.36 -32.03 81.03
N ALA A 376 150.54 -31.22 80.36
CA ALA A 376 151.01 -30.17 79.45
C ALA A 376 151.80 -29.08 80.19
N ALA A 377 151.38 -28.71 81.41
CA ALA A 377 152.11 -27.74 82.22
C ALA A 377 153.47 -28.30 82.65
N GLU A 378 153.48 -29.50 83.21
CA GLU A 378 154.69 -30.24 83.65
C GLU A 378 155.63 -30.64 82.51
N SER A 379 155.12 -30.87 81.29
CA SER A 379 155.97 -31.14 80.13
C SER A 379 156.53 -29.88 79.49
N GLN A 380 155.81 -28.74 79.44
CA GLN A 380 156.40 -27.47 79.01
C GLN A 380 157.50 -27.00 79.99
N ARG A 381 157.28 -27.18 81.30
CA ARG A 381 158.33 -27.04 82.34
C ARG A 381 159.58 -27.86 82.00
N LEU A 382 159.39 -29.11 81.57
CA LEU A 382 160.49 -29.99 81.13
C LEU A 382 161.09 -29.60 79.77
N ASP A 383 160.38 -28.84 78.94
CA ASP A 383 160.82 -28.40 77.61
C ASP A 383 161.71 -27.15 77.69
N GLU A 384 161.56 -26.32 78.73
CA GLU A 384 162.55 -25.32 79.12
C GLU A 384 163.74 -25.97 79.83
N VAL A 385 163.47 -26.91 80.77
CA VAL A 385 164.52 -27.75 81.39
C VAL A 385 165.40 -28.38 80.32
N ARG A 386 164.83 -28.99 79.28
CA ARG A 386 165.55 -29.68 78.20
C ARG A 386 166.27 -28.78 77.21
N ARG A 387 166.10 -27.46 77.29
CA ARG A 387 166.88 -26.49 76.49
C ARG A 387 168.01 -25.86 77.31
N GLY A 388 167.84 -25.72 78.62
CA GLY A 388 168.93 -25.45 79.57
C GLY A 388 169.86 -26.65 79.77
N VAL A 389 169.28 -27.84 79.90
CA VAL A 389 169.94 -29.15 79.76
C VAL A 389 170.55 -29.24 78.38
N GLU A 390 171.82 -28.90 78.39
CA GLU A 390 172.80 -29.64 77.65
C GLU A 390 172.89 -29.30 76.15
N ALA A 391 172.64 -28.00 75.89
CA ALA A 391 173.66 -27.16 75.23
C ALA A 391 175.07 -27.42 75.82
N ALA A 392 175.16 -27.63 77.13
CA ALA A 392 176.28 -28.26 77.82
C ALA A 392 176.66 -29.72 77.41
N GLU A 393 175.84 -30.55 76.73
CA GLU A 393 176.30 -31.83 76.13
C GLU A 393 177.01 -31.61 74.80
N ARG A 394 176.61 -30.59 74.04
CA ARG A 394 177.38 -30.12 72.86
C ARG A 394 178.79 -29.76 73.33
N HIS A 395 178.90 -28.99 74.42
CA HIS A 395 180.18 -28.79 75.12
C HIS A 395 180.79 -30.07 75.72
N ALA A 396 179.99 -31.00 76.24
CA ALA A 396 180.51 -32.16 76.95
C ALA A 396 181.33 -33.07 76.03
N LYS A 397 180.79 -33.48 74.86
CA LYS A 397 181.40 -34.57 74.06
C LYS A 397 181.67 -34.26 72.59
N GLU A 398 181.73 -32.98 72.25
CA GLU A 398 182.82 -32.45 71.41
C GLU A 398 184.21 -32.88 71.96
N THR A 399 184.34 -33.13 73.28
CA THR A 399 185.53 -33.79 73.85
C THR A 399 185.68 -35.28 73.48
N ARG A 400 184.63 -36.01 73.06
CA ARG A 400 184.73 -37.41 72.60
C ARG A 400 185.07 -37.54 71.12
N ALA A 401 184.86 -36.47 70.34
CA ALA A 401 185.56 -36.25 69.06
C ALA A 401 187.09 -36.18 69.23
N ARG A 402 187.63 -36.29 70.46
CA ARG A 402 189.06 -36.34 70.76
C ARG A 402 189.58 -37.71 71.23
N VAL A 403 188.73 -38.63 71.68
CA VAL A 403 189.16 -39.89 72.37
C VAL A 403 188.95 -41.15 71.52
N GLN A 404 187.86 -41.26 70.75
CA GLN A 404 187.50 -42.53 70.09
C GLN A 404 187.01 -42.33 68.64
N ARG A 405 187.84 -42.22 67.60
CA ARG A 405 189.32 -42.08 67.45
C ARG A 405 190.25 -43.22 67.86
N GLU A 406 190.78 -43.29 69.08
CA GLU A 406 191.98 -44.11 69.39
C GLU A 406 191.74 -45.64 69.43
N ALA A 407 190.52 -46.08 69.11
CA ALA A 407 190.18 -47.47 68.80
C ALA A 407 190.37 -47.84 67.30
N LYS A 408 190.97 -46.98 66.46
CA LYS A 408 191.51 -47.31 65.11
C LYS A 408 192.73 -48.28 65.18
N ARG A 409 192.74 -49.17 66.16
CA ARG A 409 193.84 -50.07 66.59
C ARG A 409 193.36 -51.32 67.35
N VAL A 410 192.04 -51.55 67.49
CA VAL A 410 191.50 -52.78 68.09
C VAL A 410 190.25 -53.19 67.32
N ALA A 411 190.22 -54.26 66.54
CA ALA A 411 191.32 -55.07 65.97
C ALA A 411 190.75 -55.75 64.69
N ASP A 412 191.48 -56.29 63.70
CA ASP A 412 192.78 -56.96 63.70
C ASP A 412 192.87 -58.21 64.59
N LEU A 413 191.73 -58.62 65.19
CA LEU A 413 191.58 -59.77 66.08
C LEU A 413 190.08 -60.14 66.11
N ALA A 414 189.61 -61.10 65.31
CA ALA A 414 190.30 -61.82 64.25
C ALA A 414 189.30 -62.15 63.12
N ALA A 415 189.63 -62.14 61.83
CA ALA A 415 190.82 -62.73 61.19
C ALA A 415 191.00 -64.25 61.40
N ALA A 416 190.01 -64.94 62.00
CA ALA A 416 190.12 -66.37 62.35
C ALA A 416 188.84 -67.22 62.15
N ALA A 417 187.71 -66.65 61.69
CA ALA A 417 186.42 -67.36 61.59
C ALA A 417 185.89 -67.59 60.16
N VAL A 418 186.75 -67.49 59.13
CA VAL A 418 186.39 -67.80 57.73
C VAL A 418 186.62 -69.30 57.39
N MET A 419 187.15 -70.09 58.34
CA MET A 419 187.71 -71.44 58.07
C MET A 419 187.26 -72.58 59.01
N ALA A 420 186.36 -72.33 59.97
CA ALA A 420 185.81 -73.33 60.90
C ALA A 420 184.37 -72.93 61.26
N ALA A 421 183.32 -73.32 60.55
CA ALA A 421 182.94 -74.61 59.95
C ALA A 421 182.50 -75.65 60.99
N ALA A 422 181.22 -76.06 60.88
CA ALA A 422 180.46 -76.95 61.76
C ALA A 422 180.15 -76.44 63.20
N ALA A 423 178.87 -76.57 63.59
CA ALA A 423 178.31 -76.61 64.95
C ALA A 423 178.55 -75.46 65.98
N GLY A 424 177.47 -74.72 66.31
CA GLY A 424 177.00 -74.53 67.71
C GLY A 424 177.33 -73.24 68.52
N GLY A 425 176.26 -72.52 68.95
CA GLY A 425 176.01 -71.97 70.32
C GLY A 425 176.85 -70.85 71.00
N GLY A 426 176.21 -70.03 71.87
CA GLY A 426 176.86 -69.49 73.11
C GLY A 426 176.96 -67.97 73.43
N GLU A 427 175.92 -67.37 74.03
CA GLU A 427 175.85 -66.46 75.23
C GLU A 427 176.86 -65.30 75.64
N THR A 428 176.28 -64.10 75.97
CA THR A 428 176.49 -63.16 77.15
C THR A 428 177.51 -61.97 77.29
N ALA A 429 177.00 -60.80 77.83
CA ALA A 429 177.54 -59.86 78.90
C ALA A 429 178.15 -58.40 78.68
N GLU A 430 177.35 -57.35 79.05
CA GLU A 430 177.57 -56.13 79.95
C GLU A 430 178.12 -54.67 79.64
N TYR A 431 177.22 -53.64 79.78
CA TYR A 431 177.25 -52.18 80.27
C TYR A 431 178.15 -51.05 79.62
N PRO A 432 178.14 -49.71 80.00
CA PRO A 432 177.27 -48.73 80.76
C PRO A 432 176.92 -47.40 79.93
N MET A 433 176.64 -46.09 80.26
CA MET A 433 176.24 -45.06 81.33
C MET A 433 176.10 -43.63 80.60
N VAL A 434 175.69 -42.39 81.04
CA VAL A 434 174.88 -41.57 82.04
C VAL A 434 175.22 -40.03 81.82
N GLY A 435 174.51 -38.89 82.13
CA GLY A 435 173.21 -38.41 82.72
C GLY A 435 173.14 -36.82 82.88
N ALA A 436 171.98 -36.14 83.18
CA ALA A 436 171.67 -34.67 82.88
C ALA A 436 170.81 -33.81 83.91
N ARG A 437 170.62 -32.44 83.79
CA ARG A 437 169.93 -31.51 84.82
C ARG A 437 169.40 -30.04 84.44
N SER A 438 168.16 -29.61 84.88
CA SER A 438 167.56 -28.21 85.12
C SER A 438 167.20 -27.18 83.96
N VAL A 439 166.20 -26.22 83.91
CA VAL A 439 164.89 -25.70 84.54
C VAL A 439 164.12 -24.75 83.49
N GLU A 440 162.86 -24.18 83.45
CA GLU A 440 161.43 -24.17 84.01
C GLU A 440 160.54 -23.03 83.29
N ARG A 441 159.17 -22.76 83.25
CA ARG A 441 157.86 -23.36 83.77
C ARG A 441 156.41 -22.71 83.40
N PRO A 442 155.52 -23.18 82.43
CA PRO A 442 154.10 -22.65 82.09
C PRO A 442 152.83 -23.65 81.93
N PRO A 443 151.55 -23.28 81.47
CA PRO A 443 150.28 -24.17 81.34
C PRO A 443 148.94 -23.85 80.45
N GLY A 444 148.15 -24.85 79.88
CA GLY A 444 146.60 -25.06 79.86
C GLY A 444 145.46 -24.61 78.78
N ARG A 445 144.33 -25.39 78.52
CA ARG A 445 142.87 -24.97 78.13
C ARG A 445 141.85 -25.91 77.26
N PRO A 446 140.68 -25.47 76.59
CA PRO A 446 139.38 -26.26 76.22
C PRO A 446 138.53 -26.03 74.85
N GLY A 447 137.30 -26.64 74.57
CA GLY A 447 136.35 -26.42 73.35
C GLY A 447 134.92 -27.20 73.19
N VAL A 448 133.99 -26.93 72.17
CA VAL A 448 132.55 -27.48 71.88
C VAL A 448 132.03 -27.38 70.33
N GLU A 449 130.82 -27.59 69.65
CA GLU A 449 129.30 -27.87 69.78
C GLU A 449 128.47 -28.29 68.41
N SER A 450 127.09 -28.51 68.31
CA SER A 450 126.17 -28.86 67.08
C SER A 450 124.57 -28.88 67.35
N PRO A 451 123.44 -29.36 66.60
CA PRO A 451 123.00 -29.89 65.21
C PRO A 451 121.47 -29.60 64.62
N THR A 452 120.82 -30.42 63.69
CA THR A 452 119.31 -30.70 63.30
C THR A 452 118.44 -29.93 62.16
N VAL A 453 117.23 -30.20 61.49
CA VAL A 453 116.03 -31.21 61.25
C VAL A 453 115.07 -31.00 59.94
N LEU A 454 114.13 -31.96 59.54
CA LEU A 454 112.68 -31.93 58.94
C LEU A 454 112.10 -31.88 57.40
N ALA A 455 111.00 -32.65 57.08
CA ALA A 455 109.66 -32.45 56.31
C ALA A 455 109.25 -32.52 54.74
N ALA A 456 108.14 -33.28 54.41
CA ALA A 456 106.83 -33.09 53.63
C ALA A 456 106.49 -32.85 52.07
N THR A 457 105.48 -33.64 51.58
CA THR A 457 104.33 -33.59 50.55
C THR A 457 104.30 -33.05 49.05
N PRO A 458 103.30 -32.26 48.54
CA PRO A 458 102.38 -32.53 47.37
C PRO A 458 102.63 -31.73 46.03
N PRO A 459 101.82 -31.71 44.89
CA PRO A 459 100.40 -32.09 44.58
C PRO A 459 100.07 -32.72 43.14
N ALA A 460 98.85 -32.56 42.57
CA ALA A 460 98.33 -32.97 41.20
C ALA A 460 97.19 -32.00 40.68
N GLY A 461 96.46 -32.07 39.53
CA GLY A 461 96.23 -33.01 38.38
C GLY A 461 95.28 -32.42 37.25
N ASN A 462 94.80 -33.17 36.22
CA ASN A 462 94.00 -32.69 35.02
C ASN A 462 93.24 -33.88 34.28
N GLY A 463 92.35 -33.84 33.25
CA GLY A 463 91.67 -32.81 32.38
C GLY A 463 90.79 -33.37 31.19
N ALA A 464 90.14 -32.50 30.37
CA ALA A 464 89.40 -32.67 29.07
C ALA A 464 88.00 -33.38 28.97
N PRO A 465 87.04 -32.84 28.17
CA PRO A 465 86.10 -33.63 27.32
C PRO A 465 85.69 -32.96 25.97
N ALA A 466 84.77 -33.54 25.17
CA ALA A 466 84.43 -33.09 23.79
C ALA A 466 82.95 -33.20 23.33
N THR A 467 82.59 -32.37 22.33
CA THR A 467 81.47 -32.43 21.33
C THR A 467 80.00 -32.55 21.79
N ASN A 468 79.13 -31.60 21.36
CA ASN A 468 77.68 -31.81 21.16
C ASN A 468 77.02 -30.71 20.29
N GLY A 469 75.86 -31.00 19.67
CA GLY A 469 74.76 -30.03 19.43
C GLY A 469 74.66 -29.14 18.16
N SER A 470 74.00 -29.66 17.11
CA SER A 470 72.92 -29.03 16.29
C SER A 470 73.08 -27.69 15.51
N ALA A 471 72.18 -27.50 14.52
CA ALA A 471 72.21 -26.46 13.46
C ALA A 471 70.94 -25.55 13.45
N PRO A 472 70.87 -24.44 12.67
CA PRO A 472 70.16 -23.21 13.08
C PRO A 472 68.82 -22.90 12.37
N THR A 473 68.23 -21.75 12.73
CA THR A 473 67.02 -21.12 12.13
C THR A 473 67.31 -19.64 11.80
N MET A 474 66.77 -19.11 10.70
CA MET A 474 66.92 -17.69 10.28
C MET A 474 65.64 -17.11 9.64
N SER A 475 65.42 -15.82 9.92
CA SER A 475 64.44 -14.82 9.41
C SER A 475 64.56 -14.48 7.89
N PRO A 476 63.80 -13.52 7.30
CA PRO A 476 62.35 -13.14 7.45
C PRO A 476 61.60 -12.70 6.14
N GLY A 477 60.25 -12.64 6.20
CA GLY A 477 59.41 -11.50 5.72
C GLY A 477 59.04 -11.27 4.22
N GLY A 478 57.85 -10.69 3.94
CA GLY A 478 57.62 -9.83 2.76
C GLY A 478 56.30 -9.93 1.92
N GLN A 479 55.31 -9.05 2.21
CA GLN A 479 54.40 -8.31 1.28
C GLN A 479 53.27 -8.95 0.40
N ASN A 480 52.05 -8.44 0.65
CA ASN A 480 51.05 -7.81 -0.27
C ASN A 480 50.05 -8.58 -1.20
N GLY A 481 48.81 -8.05 -1.22
CA GLY A 481 47.69 -8.27 -2.17
C GLY A 481 46.31 -8.37 -1.45
N SER A 482 45.42 -7.36 -1.38
CA SER A 482 44.50 -6.76 -2.40
C SER A 482 43.35 -7.70 -2.86
N GLU A 483 42.05 -7.35 -2.89
CA GLU A 483 41.24 -6.16 -2.50
C GLU A 483 39.75 -6.58 -2.24
N PRO A 484 38.79 -5.70 -1.84
CA PRO A 484 37.60 -6.11 -1.04
C PRO A 484 36.21 -5.57 -1.48
N THR A 485 35.23 -5.68 -0.55
CA THR A 485 34.02 -4.86 -0.29
C THR A 485 32.67 -5.10 -1.00
N ASP A 486 31.61 -4.78 -0.25
CA ASP A 486 30.17 -4.98 -0.49
C ASP A 486 29.42 -3.67 -0.88
N ASP A 487 28.09 -3.80 -0.98
CA ASP A 487 27.01 -2.83 -0.67
C ASP A 487 26.36 -1.91 -1.75
N ALA A 488 25.02 -2.05 -1.77
CA ALA A 488 23.95 -1.03 -1.84
C ALA A 488 23.63 -0.21 -3.13
N ASP A 489 22.43 -0.49 -3.65
CA ASP A 489 21.34 0.41 -4.13
C ASP A 489 21.63 1.79 -4.76
N GLY A 490 20.97 2.08 -5.91
CA GLY A 490 20.56 3.46 -6.22
C GLY A 490 20.13 3.82 -7.66
N VAL A 491 18.82 3.78 -7.92
CA VAL A 491 18.02 4.80 -8.70
C VAL A 491 18.27 5.02 -10.22
N ASP A 492 17.14 5.01 -10.95
CA ASP A 492 16.75 5.64 -12.24
C ASP A 492 17.77 6.25 -13.23
N GLY A 493 17.55 6.03 -14.54
CA GLY A 493 18.21 6.79 -15.60
C GLY A 493 17.72 6.46 -17.03
N GLU A 494 17.05 7.40 -17.69
CA GLU A 494 16.53 7.28 -19.05
C GLU A 494 17.62 7.13 -20.14
N ARG A 495 17.38 6.30 -21.17
CA ARG A 495 17.44 6.79 -22.56
C ARG A 495 16.71 5.89 -23.56
N ALA A 496 16.32 6.50 -24.67
CA ALA A 496 15.59 5.87 -25.77
C ALA A 496 16.53 5.24 -26.81
N ASP A 497 16.01 4.27 -27.55
CA ASP A 497 16.19 4.28 -29.01
C ASP A 497 14.96 3.69 -29.73
N GLN A 498 14.78 4.05 -31.00
CA GLN A 498 13.69 3.61 -31.88
C GLN A 498 14.24 3.66 -33.33
N PRO A 499 13.84 2.76 -34.25
CA PRO A 499 12.71 3.14 -35.12
C PRO A 499 11.95 1.96 -35.81
N GLN A 500 10.88 2.32 -36.54
CA GLN A 500 10.19 1.54 -37.61
C GLN A 500 9.39 0.28 -37.17
N ALA A 501 8.30 -0.12 -37.84
CA ALA A 501 7.33 0.58 -38.71
C ALA A 501 6.06 -0.32 -38.90
N GLU A 502 4.93 0.26 -39.32
CA GLU A 502 3.74 -0.39 -39.94
C GLU A 502 3.23 -1.76 -39.39
N THR A 503 2.05 -1.88 -38.78
CA THR A 503 0.76 -1.84 -39.50
C THR A 503 -0.48 -1.93 -38.57
N ALA A 504 -1.61 -1.42 -39.08
CA ALA A 504 -3.02 -1.80 -38.88
C ALA A 504 -3.58 -2.41 -37.55
N ALA A 505 -4.71 -1.82 -37.13
CA ALA A 505 -5.86 -2.41 -36.43
C ALA A 505 -5.75 -2.87 -34.96
N GLY A 506 -6.41 -2.13 -34.06
CA GLY A 506 -6.69 -2.57 -32.69
C GLY A 506 -7.59 -1.60 -31.90
N LEU A 507 -8.85 -1.98 -31.63
CA LEU A 507 -9.72 -1.35 -30.62
C LEU A 507 -9.66 -2.18 -29.32
N PRO A 508 -9.66 -1.52 -28.15
CA PRO A 508 -10.88 -1.46 -27.33
C PRO A 508 -11.30 0.01 -27.09
N ARG A 509 -12.58 0.40 -27.20
CA ARG A 509 -13.74 0.05 -26.34
C ARG A 509 -13.65 0.57 -24.90
N ASP A 510 -14.09 1.81 -24.72
CA ASP A 510 -14.86 2.23 -23.54
C ASP A 510 -16.21 2.81 -24.03
N PRO A 511 -17.37 2.30 -23.59
CA PRO A 511 -18.67 2.80 -24.02
C PRO A 511 -19.17 4.03 -23.24
N VAL A 512 -18.61 4.34 -22.06
CA VAL A 512 -19.18 5.33 -21.12
C VAL A 512 -18.92 6.76 -21.60
N ALA A 513 -17.70 7.05 -22.08
CA ALA A 513 -17.28 8.38 -22.53
C ALA A 513 -18.06 8.93 -23.75
N ARG A 514 -18.91 8.11 -24.40
CA ARG A 514 -19.68 8.52 -25.58
C ARG A 514 -21.08 9.08 -25.27
N ALA A 515 -21.56 8.92 -24.03
CA ALA A 515 -22.89 9.40 -23.63
C ALA A 515 -22.90 10.92 -23.36
N GLU A 516 -21.92 11.43 -22.61
CA GLU A 516 -21.93 12.82 -22.15
C GLU A 516 -21.63 13.84 -23.27
N ALA A 517 -20.77 13.47 -24.22
CA ALA A 517 -20.41 14.33 -25.36
C ALA A 517 -21.58 14.62 -26.32
N ALA A 518 -22.67 13.84 -26.27
CA ALA A 518 -23.83 13.98 -27.16
C ALA A 518 -24.88 15.00 -26.68
N LEU A 519 -24.82 15.45 -25.43
CA LEU A 519 -25.87 16.28 -24.81
C LEU A 519 -25.62 17.80 -24.87
N ALA A 520 -24.47 18.23 -25.40
CA ALA A 520 -23.95 19.59 -25.22
C ALA A 520 -23.91 20.47 -26.50
N ALA A 521 -24.37 19.98 -27.66
CA ALA A 521 -24.35 20.71 -28.93
C ALA A 521 -25.72 20.67 -29.63
N GLY A 522 -26.29 21.83 -29.97
CA GLY A 522 -27.68 21.95 -30.41
C GLY A 522 -27.91 22.08 -31.92
N GLY A 523 -28.74 21.17 -32.47
CA GLY A 523 -29.46 21.33 -33.74
C GLY A 523 -28.66 21.11 -35.04
N PRO A 524 -29.30 21.27 -36.23
CA PRO A 524 -30.70 21.68 -36.46
C PRO A 524 -31.55 20.79 -37.40
N ARG A 525 -32.89 20.98 -37.35
CA ARG A 525 -33.94 20.56 -38.32
C ARG A 525 -34.12 19.06 -38.59
N GLY A 526 -35.30 18.51 -38.24
CA GLY A 526 -35.69 17.15 -38.61
C GLY A 526 -37.14 16.75 -38.29
N ILE A 527 -38.12 17.32 -39.01
CA ILE A 527 -39.47 16.78 -39.30
C ILE A 527 -40.22 16.12 -38.12
N ASP A 528 -41.13 16.85 -37.50
CA ASP A 528 -42.12 16.27 -36.58
C ASP A 528 -43.15 15.39 -37.33
N TRP A 529 -43.23 14.12 -36.94
CA TRP A 529 -44.37 13.22 -37.24
C TRP A 529 -45.10 12.94 -35.92
N PHE A 530 -46.44 12.84 -35.97
CA PHE A 530 -47.34 12.74 -34.81
C PHE A 530 -47.46 13.99 -33.90
N ALA A 531 -48.19 15.00 -34.40
CA ALA A 531 -49.10 15.79 -33.57
C ALA A 531 -50.53 15.65 -34.13
N GLY A 532 -51.51 15.37 -33.28
CA GLY A 532 -52.91 15.22 -33.68
C GLY A 532 -53.61 16.58 -33.92
N PRO A 533 -54.63 16.65 -34.78
CA PRO A 533 -55.28 17.91 -35.12
C PRO A 533 -56.18 18.44 -33.98
N PRO A 534 -56.25 19.77 -33.78
CA PRO A 534 -57.31 20.38 -32.99
C PRO A 534 -58.67 20.33 -33.74
N PRO A 535 -59.81 20.33 -33.04
CA PRO A 535 -61.12 20.31 -33.67
C PRO A 535 -61.55 21.70 -34.19
N GLY A 536 -62.26 21.74 -35.31
CA GLY A 536 -63.13 22.87 -35.67
C GLY A 536 -62.66 23.79 -36.81
N GLN A 537 -62.58 23.25 -38.03
CA GLN A 537 -62.94 24.00 -39.24
C GLN A 537 -63.45 23.01 -40.30
N GLU A 538 -64.53 23.39 -40.99
CA GLU A 538 -65.28 22.51 -41.90
C GLU A 538 -64.75 22.65 -43.34
N ASP A 539 -64.66 21.55 -44.07
CA ASP A 539 -64.13 21.51 -45.44
C ASP A 539 -65.16 22.04 -46.47
N GLU A 540 -64.89 23.21 -47.07
CA GLU A 540 -65.40 23.53 -48.41
C GLU A 540 -64.30 23.39 -49.47
N ALA A 541 -64.06 22.14 -49.88
CA ALA A 541 -63.26 21.84 -51.07
C ALA A 541 -64.06 22.21 -52.34
N GLY A 542 -63.51 23.10 -53.16
CA GLY A 542 -64.20 23.63 -54.35
C GLY A 542 -64.51 22.57 -55.42
N SER A 543 -65.68 22.70 -56.05
CA SER A 543 -66.10 21.88 -57.19
C SER A 543 -66.31 22.74 -58.43
N GLU A 544 -65.48 22.54 -59.47
CA GLU A 544 -65.66 23.18 -60.78
C GLU A 544 -66.53 22.32 -61.71
N ARG A 545 -67.64 22.91 -62.20
CA ARG A 545 -68.28 22.66 -63.52
C ARG A 545 -68.86 21.24 -63.80
N ALA A 546 -69.95 21.07 -64.57
CA ALA A 546 -70.82 22.02 -65.27
C ALA A 546 -72.33 21.58 -65.20
N PRO A 547 -73.19 21.62 -66.24
CA PRO A 547 -74.33 22.54 -66.18
C PRO A 547 -75.73 21.91 -66.29
N GLN A 548 -76.73 22.63 -65.78
CA GLN A 548 -78.16 22.54 -66.17
C GLN A 548 -78.39 23.28 -67.52
N PRO A 549 -79.54 23.16 -68.24
CA PRO A 549 -80.89 22.82 -67.73
C PRO A 549 -81.83 21.98 -68.63
N THR A 550 -82.96 21.56 -68.04
CA THR A 550 -84.33 21.74 -68.62
C THR A 550 -85.40 21.62 -67.51
N PRO A 551 -86.48 22.42 -67.55
CA PRO A 551 -87.62 22.30 -66.63
C PRO A 551 -88.76 21.44 -67.20
N HIS A 552 -89.70 21.08 -66.32
CA HIS A 552 -91.05 20.58 -66.65
C HIS A 552 -92.09 21.39 -65.88
#